data_AF-A0A4Q6G8E9-F1
#
_entry.id   AF-A0A4Q6G8E9-F1
#
_cell.length_a   1.000
_cell.length_b   1.000
_cell.length_c   1.000
_cell.angle_alpha   90.00
_cell.angle_beta   90.00
_cell.angle_gamma   90.00
#
_symmetry.space_group_name_H-M   'P 1'
#
loop_
_entity.id
_entity.type
_entity.pdbx_description
1 polymer ?
#
loop_
_entity_poly.entity_id
_entity_poly.type
_entity_poly.pdbx_seq_one_letter_code
_entity_poly.pdbx_strand_id
1 'polypeptide(L)'
;MKSYLVVAGLGLGLAFTLFSTRNHSSKARAPSDESPRGAELTTSDSKSTPPKHLSLPQAPKETGASVSDEILPTIDKEEDFREAVKGIDITYPDAITVAILRLRASDPDIVAAFFIQGLQKPDEDFRSSRAQLTFLAHQYDGPGLKPFWTDLALRSTPAFDNENELVAEVEPSSSRDMILQEMIKAFEHLGSLGLKDESARETLSRVVLKPIGPVHSTFMRRQAYVNLRNASTQAAIRVMSALPSDDPLQGSLIQAQ
;
A
#
# COMPACT_ATOMS: atom_id res chain seq x y z
N MET A 1 -19.95 49.34 -33.20
CA MET A 1 -20.46 49.11 -31.85
C MET A 1 -20.93 47.68 -31.75
N LYS A 2 -20.22 46.81 -31.02
CA LYS A 2 -20.65 45.43 -30.75
C LYS A 2 -20.55 45.21 -29.25
N SER A 3 -21.70 44.91 -28.65
CA SER A 3 -21.91 44.76 -27.21
C SER A 3 -21.48 43.38 -26.73
N TYR A 4 -20.82 43.35 -25.58
CA TYR A 4 -20.46 42.14 -24.85
C TYR A 4 -21.69 41.56 -24.15
N LEU A 5 -21.89 40.25 -24.31
CA LEU A 5 -22.86 39.49 -23.53
C LEU A 5 -22.07 38.66 -22.51
N VAL A 6 -22.02 39.18 -21.28
CA VAL A 6 -21.62 38.45 -20.08
C VAL A 6 -22.83 37.61 -19.65
N VAL A 7 -22.66 36.30 -19.53
CA VAL A 7 -23.59 35.45 -18.79
C VAL A 7 -22.77 34.65 -17.78
N ALA A 8 -22.89 35.09 -16.53
CA ALA A 8 -22.58 34.32 -15.34
C ALA A 8 -23.89 33.69 -14.81
N GLY A 9 -23.81 32.49 -14.24
CA GLY A 9 -24.93 31.75 -13.64
C GLY A 9 -24.72 30.23 -13.80
N LEU A 10 -23.93 29.52 -12.99
CA LEU A 10 -24.12 29.16 -11.57
C LEU A 10 -25.36 28.27 -11.36
N GLY A 11 -25.14 26.97 -11.13
CA GLY A 11 -26.20 26.03 -10.73
C GLY A 11 -25.92 24.54 -10.96
N LEU A 12 -24.81 23.99 -10.44
CA LEU A 12 -24.59 22.54 -10.37
C LEU A 12 -24.79 22.09 -8.91
N GLY A 13 -26.03 21.70 -8.60
CA GLY A 13 -26.35 20.95 -7.40
C GLY A 13 -26.04 19.48 -7.66
N LEU A 14 -24.91 18.99 -7.14
CA LEU A 14 -24.62 17.56 -7.07
C LEU A 14 -24.76 17.09 -5.63
N ALA A 15 -25.74 16.21 -5.43
CA ALA A 15 -26.00 15.49 -4.21
C ALA A 15 -24.78 14.65 -3.83
N PHE A 16 -24.17 14.98 -2.70
CA PHE A 16 -23.01 14.29 -2.14
C PHE A 16 -23.41 13.73 -0.77
N THR A 17 -24.05 12.57 -0.74
CA THR A 17 -24.12 11.75 0.47
C THR A 17 -24.21 10.28 0.08
N LEU A 18 -23.19 9.51 0.47
CA LEU A 18 -23.28 8.20 1.13
C LEU A 18 -21.93 7.47 1.01
N PHE A 19 -20.99 7.82 1.88
CA PHE A 19 -20.12 6.84 2.51
C PHE A 19 -19.83 7.35 3.93
N SER A 20 -20.73 7.00 4.84
CA SER A 20 -20.47 7.13 6.28
C SER A 20 -19.32 6.19 6.64
N THR A 21 -18.16 6.76 6.91
CA THR A 21 -17.08 6.09 7.62
C THR A 21 -17.56 5.77 9.04
N ARG A 22 -17.68 4.47 9.30
CA ARG A 22 -17.99 3.89 10.61
C ARG A 22 -16.84 4.19 11.58
N ASN A 23 -16.95 5.32 12.27
CA ASN A 23 -16.09 5.65 13.42
C ASN A 23 -16.42 4.71 14.59
N HIS A 24 -15.55 3.74 14.86
CA HIS A 24 -15.50 3.10 16.17
C HIS A 24 -14.74 4.03 17.14
N SER A 25 -15.50 4.94 17.75
CA SER A 25 -15.08 5.78 18.87
C SER A 25 -15.03 4.94 20.15
N SER A 26 -13.84 4.58 20.60
CA SER A 26 -13.60 4.07 21.96
C SER A 26 -13.76 5.21 22.98
N LYS A 27 -14.90 5.29 23.66
CA LYS A 27 -15.03 5.99 24.96
C LYS A 27 -14.59 4.99 26.05
N ALA A 28 -13.45 5.22 26.68
CA ALA A 28 -13.30 6.03 27.90
C ALA A 28 -13.92 5.34 29.13
N ARG A 29 -13.05 4.72 29.95
CA ARG A 29 -13.32 4.40 31.36
C ARG A 29 -12.27 5.16 32.18
N ALA A 30 -12.75 6.10 32.99
CA ALA A 30 -11.94 6.92 33.88
C ALA A 30 -11.31 6.08 35.01
N PRO A 31 -10.12 6.45 35.52
CA PRO A 31 -9.62 5.96 36.79
C PRO A 31 -10.12 6.86 37.93
N SER A 32 -10.72 6.25 38.95
CA SER A 32 -10.95 6.89 40.25
C SER A 32 -9.83 6.45 41.19
N ASP A 33 -9.07 7.43 41.69
CA ASP A 33 -8.21 7.32 42.87
C ASP A 33 -9.07 7.12 44.12
N GLU A 34 -8.67 6.19 44.98
CA GLU A 34 -8.50 6.36 46.43
C GLU A 34 -8.31 4.98 47.11
N SER A 35 -7.12 4.78 47.68
CA SER A 35 -6.88 3.83 48.78
C SER A 35 -7.18 4.57 50.10
N PRO A 36 -7.63 3.92 51.20
CA PRO A 36 -6.66 3.18 52.02
C PRO A 36 -7.20 2.04 52.94
N ARG A 37 -6.24 1.24 53.43
CA ARG A 37 -6.14 0.60 54.77
C ARG A 37 -7.14 -0.48 55.23
N GLY A 38 -6.56 -1.61 55.67
CA GLY A 38 -6.91 -2.28 56.92
C GLY A 38 -7.04 -3.81 56.87
N ALA A 39 -6.24 -4.50 57.70
CA ALA A 39 -6.50 -5.72 58.54
C ALA A 39 -7.44 -6.82 58.00
N GLU A 40 -7.28 -8.14 58.14
CA GLU A 40 -6.61 -9.11 59.05
C GLU A 40 -6.72 -10.47 58.32
N LEU A 41 -5.70 -11.35 58.26
CA LEU A 41 -5.34 -12.40 59.23
C LEU A 41 -6.36 -13.54 59.44
N THR A 42 -5.85 -14.78 59.27
CA THR A 42 -6.36 -16.11 59.70
C THR A 42 -7.38 -16.79 58.76
N THR A 43 -7.39 -18.10 58.47
CA THR A 43 -6.82 -19.31 59.12
C THR A 43 -6.47 -20.39 58.08
N SER A 44 -5.45 -21.18 58.39
CA SER A 44 -5.23 -22.55 57.90
C SER A 44 -6.38 -23.47 58.34
N ASP A 45 -6.82 -24.45 57.52
CA ASP A 45 -6.48 -25.86 57.73
C ASP A 45 -7.21 -26.86 56.79
N SER A 46 -6.44 -27.86 56.37
CA SER A 46 -6.77 -29.28 56.24
C SER A 46 -7.90 -29.84 55.33
N LYS A 47 -7.39 -30.66 54.39
CA LYS A 47 -7.78 -32.06 54.06
C LYS A 47 -8.91 -32.35 53.06
N SER A 48 -8.48 -33.14 52.07
CA SER A 48 -9.14 -34.34 51.51
C SER A 48 -10.34 -34.12 50.58
N THR A 49 -10.18 -34.50 49.31
CA THR A 49 -10.86 -35.63 48.61
C THR A 49 -10.70 -35.43 47.08
N PRO A 50 -10.33 -36.43 46.25
CA PRO A 50 -10.28 -36.25 44.80
C PRO A 50 -11.67 -36.48 44.18
N PRO A 51 -12.22 -35.58 43.37
CA PRO A 51 -13.44 -35.87 42.63
C PRO A 51 -13.13 -36.36 41.22
N LYS A 52 -13.49 -37.63 41.03
CA LYS A 52 -14.14 -38.24 39.85
C LYS A 52 -14.22 -37.41 38.56
N HIS A 53 -13.62 -37.99 37.52
CA HIS A 53 -14.08 -38.09 36.13
C HIS A 53 -15.46 -37.45 35.85
N LEU A 54 -15.44 -36.25 35.25
CA LEU A 54 -16.60 -35.68 34.57
C LEU A 54 -16.29 -35.71 33.07
N SER A 55 -16.94 -36.65 32.38
CA SER A 55 -16.99 -36.72 30.93
C SER A 55 -17.65 -35.44 30.41
N LEU A 56 -16.90 -34.67 29.62
CA LEU A 56 -17.44 -33.55 28.86
C LEU A 56 -18.47 -34.08 27.84
N PRO A 57 -19.66 -33.44 27.71
CA PRO A 57 -20.59 -33.78 26.66
C PRO A 57 -19.96 -33.46 25.29
N GLN A 58 -19.97 -34.44 24.39
CA GLN A 58 -19.59 -34.26 22.99
C GLN A 58 -20.39 -33.10 22.40
N ALA A 59 -19.67 -32.05 22.00
CA ALA A 59 -20.21 -31.01 21.16
C ALA A 59 -20.67 -31.62 19.82
N PRO A 60 -21.76 -31.11 19.21
CA PRO A 60 -22.32 -31.67 18.00
C PRO A 60 -21.29 -31.64 16.87
N LYS A 61 -21.26 -32.72 16.07
CA LYS A 61 -20.54 -32.78 14.80
C LYS A 61 -20.93 -31.56 13.96
N GLU A 62 -20.03 -30.57 13.91
CA GLU A 62 -20.03 -29.61 12.83
C GLU A 62 -19.80 -30.40 11.55
N THR A 63 -20.82 -30.35 10.72
CA THR A 63 -20.79 -30.82 9.35
C THR A 63 -19.65 -30.06 8.69
N GLY A 64 -18.53 -30.76 8.48
CA GLY A 64 -17.43 -30.26 7.70
C GLY A 64 -17.97 -29.88 6.33
N ALA A 65 -18.22 -28.59 6.13
CA ALA A 65 -18.03 -27.99 4.83
C ALA A 65 -16.54 -28.19 4.54
N SER A 66 -16.23 -29.32 3.91
CA SER A 66 -15.03 -29.55 3.16
C SER A 66 -14.96 -28.39 2.16
N VAL A 67 -14.28 -27.32 2.56
CA VAL A 67 -13.66 -26.40 1.61
C VAL A 67 -12.71 -27.33 0.86
N SER A 68 -13.16 -27.80 -0.30
CA SER A 68 -12.35 -28.58 -1.21
C SER A 68 -11.01 -27.88 -1.31
N ASP A 69 -9.94 -28.66 -1.11
CA ASP A 69 -8.62 -28.36 -1.69
C ASP A 69 -8.80 -28.32 -3.21
N GLU A 70 -9.45 -27.28 -3.71
CA GLU A 70 -9.40 -26.93 -5.11
C GLU A 70 -7.99 -26.41 -5.31
N ILE A 71 -7.11 -27.32 -5.75
CA ILE A 71 -5.76 -27.02 -6.19
C ILE A 71 -5.91 -25.91 -7.23
N LEU A 72 -5.72 -24.66 -6.79
CA LEU A 72 -5.76 -23.52 -7.68
C LEU A 72 -4.69 -23.77 -8.74
N PRO A 73 -5.04 -23.76 -10.03
CA PRO A 73 -4.09 -24.09 -11.08
C PRO A 73 -2.90 -23.13 -11.01
N THR A 74 -1.71 -23.69 -10.77
CA THR A 74 -0.45 -22.96 -10.81
C THR A 74 -0.27 -22.39 -12.21
N ILE A 75 0.28 -21.18 -12.29
CA ILE A 75 0.55 -20.58 -13.59
C ILE A 75 1.98 -20.96 -13.97
N ASP A 76 2.07 -21.95 -14.85
CA ASP A 76 3.36 -22.50 -15.28
C ASP A 76 3.93 -21.75 -16.50
N LYS A 77 3.15 -20.86 -17.15
CA LYS A 77 3.53 -20.10 -18.35
C LYS A 77 3.03 -18.65 -18.31
N GLU A 78 3.81 -17.74 -18.89
CA GLU A 78 3.51 -16.29 -18.95
C GLU A 78 2.19 -15.97 -19.68
N GLU A 79 1.87 -16.71 -20.74
CA GLU A 79 0.69 -16.48 -21.59
C GLU A 79 -0.63 -16.75 -20.83
N ASP A 80 -0.64 -17.82 -20.03
CA ASP A 80 -1.77 -18.18 -19.16
C ASP A 80 -1.97 -17.14 -18.05
N PHE A 81 -0.89 -16.44 -17.67
CA PHE A 81 -0.92 -15.36 -16.68
C PHE A 81 -1.62 -14.11 -17.23
N ARG A 82 -1.31 -13.74 -18.48
CA ARG A 82 -1.85 -12.54 -19.12
C ARG A 82 -3.36 -12.67 -19.37
N GLU A 83 -3.82 -13.85 -19.76
CA GLU A 83 -5.25 -14.14 -19.92
C GLU A 83 -5.96 -14.17 -18.56
N ALA A 84 -5.34 -14.79 -17.54
CA ALA A 84 -5.88 -14.81 -16.19
C ALA A 84 -6.06 -13.41 -15.60
N VAL A 85 -5.13 -12.47 -15.85
CA VAL A 85 -5.21 -11.10 -15.33
C VAL A 85 -6.20 -10.23 -16.09
N LYS A 86 -6.29 -10.37 -17.43
CA LYS A 86 -7.26 -9.62 -18.24
C LYS A 86 -8.71 -9.94 -17.90
N GLY A 87 -8.98 -11.14 -17.35
CA GLY A 87 -10.31 -11.55 -16.89
C GLY A 87 -10.67 -11.12 -15.46
N ILE A 88 -9.76 -10.52 -14.69
CA ILE A 88 -10.05 -10.14 -13.30
C ILE A 88 -10.87 -8.87 -13.27
N ASP A 89 -12.12 -8.98 -12.83
CA ASP A 89 -12.89 -7.81 -12.45
C ASP A 89 -12.47 -7.32 -11.06
N ILE A 90 -11.63 -6.28 -11.04
CA ILE A 90 -11.14 -5.64 -9.81
C ILE A 90 -12.23 -4.92 -9.01
N THR A 91 -13.46 -4.84 -9.53
CA THR A 91 -14.62 -4.31 -8.79
C THR A 91 -15.10 -5.30 -7.74
N TYR A 92 -14.83 -6.60 -7.92
CA TYR A 92 -15.29 -7.66 -7.02
C TYR A 92 -14.17 -8.15 -6.10
N PRO A 93 -14.30 -8.01 -4.77
CA PRO A 93 -13.28 -8.45 -3.81
C PRO A 93 -12.90 -9.93 -3.91
N ASP A 94 -13.86 -10.80 -4.25
CA ASP A 94 -13.63 -12.23 -4.37
C ASP A 94 -12.73 -12.56 -5.56
N ALA A 95 -12.92 -11.87 -6.69
CA ALA A 95 -12.07 -12.04 -7.88
C ALA A 95 -10.62 -11.62 -7.61
N ILE A 96 -10.43 -10.53 -6.86
CA ILE A 96 -9.10 -10.11 -6.40
C ILE A 96 -8.48 -11.19 -5.52
N THR A 97 -9.23 -11.71 -4.54
CA THR A 97 -8.72 -12.72 -3.61
C THR A 97 -8.27 -13.98 -4.35
N VAL A 98 -9.07 -14.49 -5.28
CA VAL A 98 -8.72 -15.67 -6.10
C VAL A 98 -7.47 -15.41 -6.92
N ALA A 99 -7.35 -14.23 -7.53
CA ALA A 99 -6.15 -13.86 -8.28
C ALA A 99 -4.89 -13.81 -7.42
N ILE A 100 -4.97 -13.23 -6.21
CA ILE A 100 -3.84 -13.15 -5.28
C ILE A 100 -3.44 -14.54 -4.76
N LEU A 101 -4.41 -15.42 -4.49
CA LEU A 101 -4.11 -16.80 -4.11
C LEU A 101 -3.40 -17.55 -5.24
N ARG A 102 -3.85 -17.37 -6.48
CA ARG A 102 -3.20 -17.97 -7.66
C ARG A 102 -1.79 -17.44 -7.90
N LEU A 103 -1.58 -16.14 -7.71
CA LEU A 103 -0.27 -15.47 -7.72
C LEU A 103 0.67 -16.07 -6.67
N ARG A 104 0.17 -16.32 -5.46
CA ARG A 104 0.96 -16.90 -4.35
C ARG A 104 1.26 -18.39 -4.54
N ALA A 105 0.43 -19.11 -5.28
CA ALA A 105 0.67 -20.51 -5.63
C ALA A 105 1.68 -20.67 -6.78
N SER A 106 1.98 -19.60 -7.52
CA SER A 106 2.87 -19.63 -8.69
C SER A 106 4.33 -19.31 -8.30
N ASP A 107 5.28 -19.61 -9.20
CA ASP A 107 6.70 -19.30 -9.00
C ASP A 107 6.92 -17.78 -8.87
N PRO A 108 7.54 -17.29 -7.78
CA PRO A 108 7.81 -15.86 -7.56
C PRO A 108 8.59 -15.18 -8.68
N ASP A 109 9.51 -15.87 -9.34
CA ASP A 109 10.34 -15.31 -10.40
C ASP A 109 9.52 -15.13 -11.68
N ILE A 110 8.63 -16.08 -11.99
CA ILE A 110 7.68 -15.97 -13.11
C ILE A 110 6.71 -14.81 -12.87
N VAL A 111 6.19 -14.70 -11.64
CA VAL A 111 5.29 -13.61 -11.25
C VAL A 111 6.00 -12.26 -11.37
N ALA A 112 7.23 -12.13 -10.87
CA ALA A 112 8.01 -10.90 -10.99
C ALA A 112 8.28 -10.51 -12.45
N ALA A 113 8.64 -11.47 -13.29
CA ALA A 113 8.85 -11.25 -14.72
C ALA A 113 7.57 -10.76 -15.41
N PHE A 114 6.41 -11.34 -15.07
CA PHE A 114 5.11 -10.90 -15.58
C PHE A 114 4.84 -9.42 -15.26
N PHE A 115 5.00 -9.02 -14.00
CA PHE A 115 4.76 -7.64 -13.58
C PHE A 115 5.69 -6.64 -14.30
N ILE A 116 6.98 -6.98 -14.44
CA ILE A 116 7.94 -6.14 -15.17
C ILE A 116 7.59 -6.02 -16.66
N GLN A 117 7.35 -7.15 -17.32
CA GLN A 117 6.99 -7.14 -18.74
C GLN A 117 5.66 -6.43 -19.00
N GLY A 118 4.73 -6.49 -18.04
CA GLY A 118 3.47 -5.77 -18.08
C GLY A 118 3.65 -4.25 -18.11
N LEU A 119 4.70 -3.72 -17.48
CA LEU A 119 5.03 -2.29 -17.58
C LEU A 119 5.59 -1.92 -18.96
N GLN A 120 6.31 -2.83 -19.62
CA GLN A 120 7.09 -2.54 -20.84
C GLN A 120 6.31 -2.74 -22.15
N LYS A 121 5.20 -3.49 -22.14
CA LYS A 121 4.41 -3.80 -23.34
C LYS A 121 3.12 -2.96 -23.34
N PRO A 122 3.11 -1.78 -24.00
CA PRO A 122 1.87 -1.03 -24.18
C PRO A 122 0.88 -1.82 -25.02
N ASP A 123 -0.28 -2.18 -24.45
CA ASP A 123 -1.44 -2.68 -25.19
C ASP A 123 -2.46 -1.56 -25.48
N GLU A 124 -3.48 -1.85 -26.31
CA GLU A 124 -4.47 -0.83 -26.71
C GLU A 124 -5.18 -0.18 -25.50
N ASP A 125 -5.21 -0.86 -24.35
CA ASP A 125 -5.74 -0.40 -23.06
C ASP A 125 -4.67 -0.21 -21.97
N PHE A 126 -3.42 0.07 -22.35
CA PHE A 126 -2.24 0.09 -21.46
C PHE A 126 -2.42 0.82 -20.12
N ARG A 127 -3.23 1.88 -20.12
CA ARG A 127 -3.47 2.69 -18.91
C ARG A 127 -4.31 1.94 -17.88
N SER A 128 -5.44 1.40 -18.30
CA SER A 128 -6.33 0.62 -17.43
C SER A 128 -5.63 -0.65 -16.97
N SER A 129 -4.87 -1.30 -17.87
CA SER A 129 -4.11 -2.50 -17.56
C SER A 129 -2.95 -2.22 -16.58
N ARG A 130 -2.25 -1.08 -16.70
CA ARG A 130 -1.19 -0.68 -15.77
C ARG A 130 -1.68 -0.30 -14.37
N ALA A 131 -2.81 0.41 -14.27
CA ALA A 131 -3.43 0.72 -12.99
C ALA A 131 -3.88 -0.56 -12.27
N GLN A 132 -4.51 -1.49 -13.01
CA GLN A 132 -4.87 -2.81 -12.53
C GLN A 132 -3.64 -3.63 -12.12
N LEU A 133 -2.57 -3.60 -12.91
CA LEU A 133 -1.31 -4.28 -12.61
C LEU A 133 -0.70 -3.75 -11.30
N THR A 134 -0.61 -2.43 -11.14
CA THR A 134 -0.11 -1.80 -9.91
C THR A 134 -0.99 -2.15 -8.71
N PHE A 135 -2.30 -2.20 -8.90
CA PHE A 135 -3.23 -2.63 -7.85
C PHE A 135 -3.00 -4.07 -7.43
N LEU A 136 -2.89 -5.02 -8.37
CA LEU A 136 -2.64 -6.42 -8.07
C LEU A 136 -1.26 -6.64 -7.43
N ALA A 137 -0.23 -5.93 -7.92
CA ALA A 137 1.12 -5.96 -7.33
C ALA A 137 1.09 -5.56 -5.86
N HIS A 138 0.34 -4.50 -5.54
CA HIS A 138 0.20 -4.00 -4.17
C HIS A 138 -0.47 -5.02 -3.24
N GLN A 139 -1.47 -5.76 -3.72
CA GLN A 139 -2.15 -6.79 -2.94
C GLN A 139 -1.31 -8.09 -2.79
N TYR A 140 -0.45 -8.40 -3.76
CA TYR A 140 0.39 -9.59 -3.73
C TYR A 140 1.54 -9.47 -2.72
N ASP A 141 2.24 -8.32 -2.73
CA ASP A 141 3.37 -7.97 -1.84
C ASP A 141 4.49 -9.04 -1.75
N GLY A 142 4.78 -9.73 -2.87
CA GLY A 142 5.88 -10.68 -2.93
C GLY A 142 7.26 -10.00 -3.01
N PRO A 143 8.31 -10.55 -2.35
CA PRO A 143 9.65 -9.94 -2.34
C PRO A 143 10.30 -9.87 -3.73
N GLY A 144 9.89 -10.76 -4.65
CA GLY A 144 10.32 -10.75 -6.05
C GLY A 144 9.90 -9.49 -6.83
N LEU A 145 8.94 -8.70 -6.32
CA LEU A 145 8.48 -7.47 -6.97
C LEU A 145 9.40 -6.26 -6.78
N LYS A 146 10.54 -6.38 -6.08
CA LYS A 146 11.47 -5.25 -5.93
C LYS A 146 11.82 -4.56 -7.26
N PRO A 147 12.16 -5.26 -8.36
CA PRO A 147 12.44 -4.61 -9.63
C PRO A 147 11.26 -3.79 -10.15
N PHE A 148 10.02 -4.29 -9.94
CA PHE A 148 8.79 -3.61 -10.38
C PHE A 148 8.60 -2.30 -9.63
N TRP A 149 8.72 -2.32 -8.31
CA TRP A 149 8.64 -1.11 -7.49
C TRP A 149 9.78 -0.13 -7.78
N THR A 150 10.97 -0.65 -8.10
CA THR A 150 12.12 0.17 -8.48
C THR A 150 11.89 0.91 -9.80
N ASP A 151 11.30 0.25 -10.80
CA ASP A 151 10.93 0.88 -12.07
C ASP A 151 9.94 2.02 -11.83
N LEU A 152 8.85 1.75 -11.11
CA LEU A 152 7.82 2.74 -10.78
C LEU A 152 8.36 3.93 -9.97
N ALA A 153 9.27 3.67 -9.03
CA ALA A 153 9.90 4.70 -8.20
C ALA A 153 10.88 5.58 -8.99
N LEU A 154 11.63 5.01 -9.94
CA LEU A 154 12.61 5.73 -10.74
C LEU A 154 12.05 6.26 -12.06
N ARG A 155 10.79 5.93 -12.39
CA ARG A 155 10.14 6.19 -13.68
C ARG A 155 10.98 5.68 -14.86
N SER A 156 11.51 4.46 -14.74
CA SER A 156 12.31 3.86 -15.82
C SER A 156 11.44 3.53 -17.03
N THR A 157 10.20 3.10 -16.77
CA THR A 157 9.16 2.90 -17.77
C THR A 157 7.99 3.86 -17.49
N PRO A 158 7.98 5.05 -18.13
CA PRO A 158 6.92 6.04 -17.91
C PRO A 158 5.57 5.51 -18.40
N ALA A 159 4.50 5.87 -17.69
CA ALA A 159 3.10 5.67 -18.06
C ALA A 159 2.65 6.59 -19.21
N PHE A 160 3.29 7.76 -19.36
CA PHE A 160 3.03 8.73 -20.43
C PHE A 160 4.34 9.33 -20.96
N ASP A 161 4.38 9.66 -22.26
CA ASP A 161 5.55 10.34 -22.83
C ASP A 161 5.79 11.72 -22.19
N ASN A 162 4.71 12.38 -21.73
CA ASN A 162 4.74 13.73 -21.17
C ASN A 162 4.45 13.79 -19.65
N GLU A 163 4.84 12.78 -18.87
CA GLU A 163 4.59 12.74 -17.40
C GLU A 163 4.99 14.00 -16.65
N ASN A 164 6.12 14.58 -17.02
CA ASN A 164 6.63 15.79 -16.37
C ASN A 164 5.71 16.99 -16.57
N GLU A 165 5.04 17.09 -17.73
CA GLU A 165 4.05 18.13 -18.00
C GLU A 165 2.78 17.87 -17.20
N LEU A 166 2.27 16.64 -17.27
CA LEU A 166 1.06 16.22 -16.56
C LEU A 166 1.16 16.42 -15.04
N VAL A 167 2.33 16.17 -14.45
CA VAL A 167 2.53 16.37 -13.00
C VAL A 167 2.76 17.84 -12.63
N ALA A 168 3.32 18.64 -13.54
CA ALA A 168 3.51 20.07 -13.37
C ALA A 168 2.24 20.90 -13.57
N GLU A 169 1.20 20.33 -14.19
CA GLU A 169 -0.11 20.97 -14.31
C GLU A 169 -0.66 21.39 -12.94
N VAL A 170 -1.20 22.61 -12.90
CA VAL A 170 -1.82 23.19 -11.69
C VAL A 170 -3.13 22.49 -11.37
N GLU A 171 -3.91 22.20 -12.41
CA GLU A 171 -5.19 21.52 -12.27
C GLU A 171 -4.97 20.01 -12.09
N PRO A 172 -5.64 19.38 -11.11
CA PRO A 172 -5.55 17.95 -10.92
C PRO A 172 -6.19 17.21 -12.11
N SER A 173 -5.51 16.17 -12.60
CA SER A 173 -6.01 15.28 -13.64
C SER A 173 -5.91 13.83 -13.18
N SER A 174 -6.77 12.96 -13.71
CA SER A 174 -6.73 11.52 -13.39
C SER A 174 -5.39 10.88 -13.77
N SER A 175 -4.76 11.38 -14.83
CA SER A 175 -3.44 10.91 -15.29
C SER A 175 -2.33 11.33 -14.31
N ARG A 176 -2.37 12.57 -13.83
CA ARG A 176 -1.49 13.04 -12.75
C ARG A 176 -1.65 12.20 -11.50
N ASP A 177 -2.89 12.02 -11.03
CA ASP A 177 -3.15 11.26 -9.81
C ASP A 177 -2.68 9.81 -9.93
N MET A 178 -2.88 9.17 -11.09
CA MET A 178 -2.38 7.82 -11.34
C MET A 178 -0.84 7.73 -11.19
N ILE A 179 -0.09 8.64 -11.82
CA ILE A 179 1.39 8.69 -11.73
C ILE A 179 1.81 8.84 -10.26
N LEU A 180 1.18 9.78 -9.55
CA LEU A 180 1.52 10.07 -8.15
C LEU A 180 1.21 8.89 -7.23
N GLN A 181 0.10 8.19 -7.46
CA GLN A 181 -0.29 7.00 -6.69
C GLN A 181 0.64 5.80 -6.95
N GLU A 182 1.08 5.59 -8.20
CA GLU A 182 2.10 4.58 -8.50
C GLU A 182 3.38 4.81 -7.71
N MET A 183 3.86 6.06 -7.68
CA MET A 183 5.07 6.43 -6.96
C MET A 183 4.93 6.27 -5.44
N ILE A 184 3.81 6.71 -4.86
CA ILE A 184 3.56 6.57 -3.42
C ILE A 184 3.61 5.09 -3.03
N LYS A 185 2.89 4.22 -3.77
CA LYS A 185 2.90 2.77 -3.52
C LYS A 185 4.30 2.17 -3.66
N ALA A 186 5.02 2.56 -4.70
CA ALA A 186 6.40 2.11 -4.90
C ALA A 186 7.30 2.49 -3.72
N PHE A 187 7.19 3.71 -3.19
CA PHE A 187 7.96 4.13 -2.02
C PHE A 187 7.60 3.35 -0.75
N GLU A 188 6.33 3.04 -0.54
CA GLU A 188 5.85 2.23 0.58
C GLU A 188 6.42 0.81 0.54
N HIS A 189 6.32 0.13 -0.60
CA HIS A 189 6.85 -1.22 -0.76
C HIS A 189 8.39 -1.25 -0.69
N LEU A 190 9.08 -0.29 -1.31
CA LEU A 190 10.53 -0.18 -1.18
C LEU A 190 10.94 0.14 0.27
N GLY A 191 10.13 0.89 1.02
CA GLY A 191 10.34 1.14 2.44
C GLY A 191 10.23 -0.14 3.27
N SER A 192 9.18 -0.94 3.03
CA SER A 192 8.98 -2.25 3.66
C SER A 192 10.14 -3.22 3.36
N LEU A 193 10.49 -3.37 2.06
CA LEU A 193 11.62 -4.19 1.62
C LEU A 193 12.95 -3.68 2.20
N GLY A 194 13.09 -2.35 2.30
CA GLY A 194 14.25 -1.66 2.83
C GLY A 194 14.60 -1.98 4.28
N LEU A 195 13.70 -2.61 5.05
CA LEU A 195 14.02 -3.13 6.39
C LEU A 195 15.10 -4.21 6.34
N LYS A 196 15.19 -4.96 5.24
CA LYS A 196 16.11 -6.09 5.07
C LYS A 196 17.00 -5.97 3.84
N ASP A 197 16.59 -5.22 2.82
CA ASP A 197 17.31 -5.07 1.54
C ASP A 197 17.96 -3.69 1.41
N GLU A 198 19.29 -3.66 1.24
CA GLU A 198 20.03 -2.41 1.04
C GLU A 198 19.73 -1.71 -0.29
N SER A 199 19.57 -2.47 -1.37
CA SER A 199 19.30 -1.90 -2.70
C SER A 199 17.94 -1.18 -2.76
N ALA A 200 16.96 -1.60 -1.97
CA ALA A 200 15.69 -0.89 -1.83
C ALA A 200 15.88 0.47 -1.14
N ARG A 201 16.72 0.53 -0.08
CA ARG A 201 17.09 1.79 0.59
C ARG A 201 17.88 2.71 -0.33
N GLU A 202 18.79 2.16 -1.14
CA GLU A 202 19.56 2.92 -2.14
C GLU A 202 18.64 3.52 -3.20
N THR A 203 17.61 2.79 -3.63
CA THR A 203 16.60 3.30 -4.58
C THR A 203 15.85 4.50 -3.99
N LEU A 204 15.35 4.39 -2.76
CA LEU A 204 14.71 5.53 -2.08
C LEU A 204 15.67 6.71 -1.90
N SER A 205 16.92 6.44 -1.52
CA SER A 205 17.97 7.47 -1.39
C SER A 205 18.24 8.17 -2.72
N ARG A 206 18.26 7.42 -3.83
CA ARG A 206 18.44 7.95 -5.19
C ARG A 206 17.31 8.88 -5.58
N VAL A 207 16.05 8.51 -5.31
CA VAL A 207 14.89 9.38 -5.56
C VAL A 207 15.03 10.71 -4.82
N VAL A 208 15.46 10.66 -3.55
CA VAL A 208 15.65 11.86 -2.73
C VAL A 208 16.78 12.73 -3.27
N LEU A 209 17.94 12.15 -3.55
CA LEU A 209 19.16 12.91 -3.89
C LEU A 209 19.27 13.29 -5.37
N LYS A 210 18.62 12.55 -6.25
CA LYS A 210 18.74 12.70 -7.71
C LYS A 210 17.34 12.70 -8.35
N PRO A 211 16.52 13.74 -8.08
CA PRO A 211 15.20 13.85 -8.67
C PRO A 211 15.29 13.98 -10.20
N ILE A 212 14.28 13.45 -10.87
CA ILE A 212 14.12 13.50 -12.32
C ILE A 212 12.87 14.34 -12.57
N GLY A 213 13.07 15.58 -13.03
CA GLY A 213 11.97 16.48 -13.39
C GLY A 213 10.91 16.72 -12.30
N PRO A 214 9.75 17.26 -12.69
CA PRO A 214 8.60 17.51 -11.82
C PRO A 214 7.98 16.28 -11.16
N VAL A 215 8.11 15.08 -11.75
CA VAL A 215 7.56 13.83 -11.15
C VAL A 215 8.16 13.58 -9.76
N HIS A 216 9.46 13.89 -9.59
CA HIS A 216 10.16 13.85 -8.30
C HIS A 216 10.10 15.21 -7.57
N SER A 217 8.90 15.79 -7.48
CA SER A 217 8.65 17.01 -6.71
C SER A 217 9.11 16.92 -5.26
N THR A 218 9.26 18.06 -4.58
CA THR A 218 9.61 18.11 -3.15
C THR A 218 8.68 17.23 -2.29
N PHE A 219 7.40 17.18 -2.62
CA PHE A 219 6.43 16.31 -1.95
C PHE A 219 6.78 14.82 -2.12
N MET A 220 7.06 14.38 -3.35
CA MET A 220 7.41 12.98 -3.62
C MET A 220 8.76 12.60 -3.00
N ARG A 221 9.74 13.48 -3.06
CA ARG A 221 11.03 13.27 -2.39
C ARG A 221 10.85 13.17 -0.87
N ARG A 222 9.95 13.96 -0.27
CA ARG A 222 9.61 13.84 1.16
C ARG A 222 8.98 12.49 1.47
N GLN A 223 8.07 11.99 0.64
CA GLN A 223 7.46 10.67 0.82
C GLN A 223 8.51 9.55 0.74
N ALA A 224 9.41 9.61 -0.24
CA ALA A 224 10.54 8.67 -0.35
C ALA A 224 11.47 8.74 0.88
N TYR A 225 11.78 9.95 1.36
CA TYR A 225 12.60 10.15 2.56
C TYR A 225 11.95 9.56 3.82
N VAL A 226 10.64 9.75 4.01
CA VAL A 226 9.93 9.19 5.17
C VAL A 226 9.99 7.67 5.15
N ASN A 227 9.74 7.05 3.99
CA ASN A 227 9.86 5.59 3.84
C ASN A 227 11.30 5.10 4.06
N LEU A 228 12.31 5.85 3.57
CA LEU A 228 13.71 5.56 3.85
C LEU A 228 14.03 5.65 5.34
N ARG A 229 13.52 6.68 6.04
CA ARG A 229 13.73 6.86 7.49
C ARG A 229 13.12 5.71 8.28
N ASN A 230 11.93 5.26 7.90
CA ASN A 230 11.26 4.13 8.53
C ASN A 230 12.02 2.82 8.28
N ALA A 231 12.64 2.67 7.11
CA ALA A 231 13.48 1.52 6.78
C ALA A 231 14.85 1.56 7.48
N SER A 232 15.50 2.73 7.54
CA SER A 232 16.81 2.95 8.16
C SER A 232 17.05 4.42 8.49
N THR A 233 16.97 4.76 9.78
CA THR A 233 17.29 6.10 10.29
C THR A 233 18.70 6.54 9.91
N GLN A 234 19.67 5.63 9.92
CA GLN A 234 21.06 5.96 9.55
C GLN A 234 21.19 6.36 8.08
N ALA A 235 20.52 5.62 7.17
CA ALA A 235 20.52 5.97 5.75
C ALA A 235 19.83 7.33 5.52
N ALA A 236 18.71 7.59 6.21
CA ALA A 236 18.02 8.88 6.13
C ALA A 236 18.90 10.05 6.61
N ILE A 237 19.64 9.91 7.72
CA ILE A 237 20.57 10.95 8.19
C ILE A 237 21.67 11.22 7.13
N ARG A 238 22.23 10.17 6.53
CA ARG A 238 23.23 10.32 5.45
C ARG A 238 22.65 11.08 4.25
N VAL A 239 21.45 10.73 3.83
CA VAL A 239 20.73 11.41 2.73
C VAL A 239 20.47 12.88 3.08
N MET A 240 19.95 13.17 4.28
CA MET A 240 19.68 14.54 4.73
C MET A 240 20.95 15.40 4.80
N SER A 241 22.07 14.79 5.20
CA SER A 241 23.38 15.48 5.26
C SER A 241 24.00 15.68 3.88
N ALA A 242 23.61 14.88 2.89
CA ALA A 242 24.08 14.98 1.52
C ALA A 242 23.23 15.93 0.65
N LEU A 243 22.07 16.40 1.15
CA LEU A 243 21.28 17.42 0.47
C LEU A 243 22.00 18.77 0.50
N PRO A 244 22.05 19.50 -0.63
CA PRO A 244 22.52 20.88 -0.67
C PRO A 244 21.76 21.78 0.31
N SER A 245 22.43 22.79 0.87
CA SER A 245 21.86 23.73 1.84
C SER A 245 20.65 24.50 1.33
N ASP A 246 20.59 24.71 0.02
CA ASP A 246 19.54 25.42 -0.71
C ASP A 246 18.46 24.48 -1.28
N ASP A 247 18.55 23.17 -1.03
CA ASP A 247 17.57 22.22 -1.52
C ASP A 247 16.20 22.43 -0.83
N PRO A 248 15.10 22.64 -1.60
CA PRO A 248 13.77 22.86 -1.04
C PRO A 248 13.30 21.76 -0.09
N LEU A 249 13.74 20.52 -0.30
CA LEU A 249 13.41 19.41 0.58
C LEU A 249 14.06 19.59 1.96
N GLN A 250 15.31 20.04 2.02
CA GLN A 250 16.03 20.17 3.28
C GLN A 250 15.33 21.15 4.22
N GLY A 251 14.92 22.31 3.70
CA GLY A 251 14.11 23.28 4.47
C GLY A 251 12.79 22.67 4.98
N SER A 252 12.09 21.91 4.13
CA SER A 252 10.81 21.28 4.50
C SER A 252 10.95 20.18 5.58
N LEU A 253 12.10 19.49 5.63
CA LEU A 253 12.36 18.43 6.60
C LEU A 253 12.79 18.96 7.98
N ILE A 254 13.42 20.14 8.01
CA ILE A 254 13.86 20.79 9.25
C ILE A 254 12.68 21.47 9.97
N GLN A 255 11.75 22.10 9.24
CA GLN A 255 10.58 22.77 9.85
C GLN A 255 9.50 21.82 10.38
N ALA A 256 9.57 20.53 10.05
CA ALA A 256 8.61 19.52 10.46
C ALA A 256 9.00 18.75 11.74
N GLN A 257 10.08 19.17 12.41
CA GLN A 257 10.56 18.65 13.70
C GLN A 257 10.22 19.61 14.83
#